data_AF-A0A2D6EX24-F1
#
_entry.id   AF-A0A2D6EX24-F1
#
_cell.length_a   1.000
_cell.length_b   1.000
_cell.length_c   1.000
_cell.angle_alpha   90.00
_cell.angle_beta   90.00
_cell.angle_gamma   90.00
#
_symmetry.space_group_name_H-M   'P 1'
#
loop_
_entity.id
_entity.type
_entity.pdbx_description
1 polymer ?
#
loop_
_entity_poly.entity_id
_entity_poly.type
_entity_poly.pdbx_seq_one_letter_code
_entity_poly.pdbx_strand_id
1 'polypeptide(L)'
;MKRVLLLLLLVGCAPSFDFAGVEKQVDQLSIKHGGPGWKLEAIDGQMNPLDTIEAHITDLKSLQAQLDGKPQKEASSLLIETRLSMLQSQQHFLESQVLDPRPLAEMVLHGEETLINASIDLFRCENKNKIITATLLLERSLSRAHDAINQLDLLLQQHEFARPIVGTDDDRPAFYSARLGKVWTTIRVNNVLVSKCQ
;
A
#
# COMPACT_ATOMS: atom_id res chain seq x y z
N MET A 1 33.76 -35.30 34.62
CA MET A 1 33.78 -34.16 33.67
C MET A 1 32.82 -34.46 32.52
N LYS A 2 31.57 -33.96 32.57
CA LYS A 2 30.56 -34.00 31.49
C LYS A 2 29.26 -33.45 32.09
N ARG A 3 29.07 -32.13 32.13
CA ARG A 3 27.77 -31.49 32.47
C ARG A 3 27.70 -29.96 32.28
N VAL A 4 28.64 -29.32 31.58
CA VAL A 4 28.67 -27.83 31.48
C VAL A 4 28.76 -27.34 30.03
N LEU A 5 28.27 -28.11 29.05
CA LEU A 5 28.35 -27.72 27.65
C LEU A 5 27.05 -27.97 26.89
N LEU A 6 25.92 -27.46 27.41
CA LEU A 6 24.65 -27.49 26.68
C LEU A 6 23.72 -26.35 27.13
N LEU A 7 24.24 -25.14 27.26
CA LEU A 7 23.46 -23.95 27.67
C LEU A 7 23.73 -22.70 26.82
N LEU A 8 24.37 -22.87 25.64
CA LEU A 8 24.78 -21.76 24.75
C LEU A 8 24.01 -21.69 23.41
N LEU A 9 22.93 -22.46 23.23
CA LEU A 9 22.18 -22.53 21.95
C LEU A 9 20.70 -22.16 22.07
N LEU A 10 20.32 -21.43 23.12
CA LEU A 10 18.96 -20.89 23.28
C LEU A 10 19.02 -19.41 23.65
N VAL A 11 19.79 -18.61 22.89
CA VAL A 11 19.38 -17.21 22.68
C VAL A 11 18.26 -17.28 21.65
N GLY A 12 17.07 -17.67 22.13
CA GLY A 12 15.85 -17.45 21.37
C GLY A 12 15.84 -15.98 20.97
N CYS A 13 15.72 -15.74 19.67
CA CYS A 13 15.53 -14.41 19.10
C CYS A 13 14.20 -13.88 19.66
N ALA A 14 14.22 -13.35 20.88
CA ALA A 14 13.08 -12.64 21.41
C ALA A 14 12.86 -11.45 20.46
N PRO A 15 11.65 -11.30 19.89
CA PRO A 15 11.40 -10.17 19.01
C PRO A 15 11.67 -8.89 19.81
N SER A 16 12.61 -8.07 19.33
CA SER A 16 12.77 -6.74 19.86
C SER A 16 11.54 -5.94 19.46
N PHE A 17 10.91 -5.29 20.44
CA PHE A 17 9.79 -4.36 20.20
C PHE A 17 10.31 -2.92 20.15
N ASP A 18 11.52 -2.73 19.63
CA ASP A 18 11.99 -1.44 19.15
C ASP A 18 11.52 -1.21 17.71
N PHE A 19 11.62 0.02 17.22
CA PHE A 19 11.11 0.36 15.89
C PHE A 19 11.76 -0.47 14.76
N ALA A 20 13.07 -0.75 14.85
CA ALA A 20 13.75 -1.61 13.89
C ALA A 20 13.21 -3.04 13.90
N GLY A 21 12.93 -3.60 15.09
CA GLY A 21 12.32 -4.92 15.22
C GLY A 21 10.89 -4.98 14.69
N VAL A 22 10.10 -3.90 14.85
CA VAL A 22 8.75 -3.81 14.27
C VAL A 22 8.81 -3.67 12.75
N GLU A 23 9.70 -2.82 12.23
CA GLU A 23 9.86 -2.65 10.78
C GLU A 23 10.25 -3.96 10.10
N LYS A 24 11.17 -4.72 10.70
CA LYS A 24 11.53 -6.06 10.22
C LYS A 24 10.34 -7.03 10.25
N GLN A 25 9.48 -6.96 11.26
CA GLN A 25 8.26 -7.78 11.31
C GLN A 25 7.26 -7.39 10.21
N VAL A 26 7.09 -6.08 9.94
CA VAL A 26 6.26 -5.60 8.82
C VAL A 26 6.79 -6.12 7.47
N ASP A 27 8.11 -6.11 7.29
CA ASP A 27 8.74 -6.66 6.09
C ASP A 27 8.55 -8.18 5.97
N GLN A 28 8.77 -8.92 7.06
CA GLN A 28 8.55 -10.36 7.11
C GLN A 28 7.10 -10.74 6.84
N LEU A 29 6.13 -9.96 7.34
CA LEU A 29 4.71 -10.17 7.03
C LEU A 29 4.44 -9.95 5.54
N SER A 30 5.07 -8.95 4.93
CA SER A 30 4.94 -8.72 3.48
C SER A 30 5.44 -9.92 2.67
N ILE A 31 6.59 -10.46 3.03
CA ILE A 31 7.17 -11.67 2.41
C ILE A 31 6.29 -12.90 2.67
N LYS A 32 5.82 -13.10 3.91
CA LYS A 32 4.93 -14.20 4.30
C LYS A 32 3.67 -14.26 3.41
N HIS A 33 3.13 -13.09 3.07
CA HIS A 33 1.91 -12.95 2.26
C HIS A 33 2.19 -12.82 0.75
N GLY A 34 3.40 -13.18 0.31
CA GLY A 34 3.77 -13.27 -1.11
C GLY A 34 4.22 -11.96 -1.75
N GLY A 35 4.38 -10.89 -0.98
CA GLY A 35 4.98 -9.64 -1.44
C GLY A 35 6.52 -9.71 -1.48
N PRO A 36 7.19 -8.77 -2.16
CA PRO A 36 8.65 -8.69 -2.24
C PRO A 36 9.32 -8.12 -0.97
N GLY A 37 8.53 -7.62 -0.02
CA GLY A 37 8.98 -6.77 1.08
C GLY A 37 8.41 -5.37 0.93
N TRP A 38 7.97 -4.76 2.04
CA TRP A 38 7.06 -3.61 1.98
C TRP A 38 7.68 -2.37 1.31
N LYS A 39 9.00 -2.20 1.41
CA LYS A 39 9.73 -1.09 0.78
C LYS A 39 9.88 -1.24 -0.73
N LEU A 40 9.82 -2.45 -1.25
CA LEU A 40 9.96 -2.73 -2.69
C LEU A 40 8.63 -2.67 -3.43
N GLU A 41 7.52 -2.63 -2.69
CA GLU A 41 6.20 -2.59 -3.26
C GLU A 41 5.82 -1.22 -3.82
N ALA A 42 5.15 -1.24 -4.97
CA ALA A 42 4.63 -0.06 -5.62
C ALA A 42 3.32 -0.39 -6.34
N ILE A 43 2.38 0.55 -6.37
CA ILE A 43 1.21 0.39 -7.24
C ILE A 43 1.65 0.42 -8.69
N ASP A 44 1.07 -0.47 -9.52
CA ASP A 44 1.47 -0.68 -10.92
C ASP A 44 2.90 -1.25 -11.04
N GLY A 45 3.40 -1.88 -9.98
CA GLY A 45 4.68 -2.57 -9.90
C GLY A 45 4.54 -3.91 -9.17
N GLN A 46 5.48 -4.21 -8.28
CA GLN A 46 5.37 -5.39 -7.42
C GLN A 46 4.36 -5.11 -6.29
N MET A 47 3.35 -5.96 -6.16
CA MET A 47 2.28 -5.84 -5.17
C MET A 47 2.02 -7.19 -4.52
N ASN A 48 1.35 -7.18 -3.36
CA ASN A 48 0.82 -8.40 -2.78
C ASN A 48 -0.28 -8.99 -3.68
N PRO A 49 -0.38 -10.33 -3.79
CA PRO A 49 -1.53 -10.98 -4.42
C PRO A 49 -2.84 -10.57 -3.76
N LEU A 50 -3.88 -10.33 -4.56
CA LEU A 50 -5.18 -9.84 -4.07
C LEU A 50 -5.79 -10.76 -2.99
N ASP A 51 -5.66 -12.07 -3.16
CA ASP A 51 -6.20 -13.09 -2.26
C ASP A 51 -5.48 -13.17 -0.91
N THR A 52 -4.31 -12.55 -0.75
CA THR A 52 -3.54 -12.55 0.52
C THR A 52 -3.70 -11.28 1.33
N ILE A 53 -4.22 -10.19 0.74
CA ILE A 53 -4.23 -8.86 1.37
C ILE A 53 -5.02 -8.84 2.69
N GLU A 54 -6.20 -9.45 2.77
CA GLU A 54 -7.02 -9.46 3.98
C GLU A 54 -6.35 -10.20 5.15
N ALA A 55 -5.69 -11.33 4.85
CA ALA A 55 -4.90 -12.06 5.83
C ALA A 55 -3.71 -11.23 6.31
N HIS A 56 -3.06 -10.50 5.40
CA HIS A 56 -1.97 -9.59 5.74
C HIS A 56 -2.42 -8.43 6.64
N ILE A 57 -3.54 -7.78 6.30
CA ILE A 57 -4.15 -6.73 7.14
C ILE A 57 -4.45 -7.25 8.55
N THR A 58 -4.96 -8.48 8.65
CA THR A 58 -5.27 -9.11 9.94
C THR A 58 -4.01 -9.31 10.79
N ASP A 59 -2.94 -9.83 10.19
CA ASP A 59 -1.66 -10.02 10.86
C ASP A 59 -1.03 -8.68 11.32
N LEU A 60 -1.11 -7.63 10.48
CA LEU A 60 -0.62 -6.30 10.84
C LEU A 60 -1.40 -5.68 12.00
N LYS A 61 -2.73 -5.85 12.04
CA LYS A 61 -3.55 -5.43 13.19
C LYS A 61 -3.19 -6.22 14.45
N SER A 62 -2.90 -7.51 14.32
CA SER A 62 -2.40 -8.32 15.44
C SER A 62 -1.05 -7.82 15.95
N LEU A 63 -0.12 -7.48 15.05
CA LEU A 63 1.16 -6.86 15.40
C LEU A 63 0.94 -5.51 16.11
N GLN A 64 0.05 -4.66 15.60
CA GLN A 64 -0.28 -3.38 16.20
C GLN A 64 -0.81 -3.52 17.63
N ALA A 65 -1.65 -4.52 17.89
CA ALA A 65 -2.17 -4.80 19.23
C ALA A 65 -1.07 -5.20 20.23
N GLN A 66 0.04 -5.79 19.76
CA GLN A 66 1.19 -6.16 20.61
C GLN A 66 2.07 -4.96 21.00
N LEU A 67 1.87 -3.79 20.37
CA LEU A 67 2.61 -2.57 20.67
C LEU A 67 2.14 -1.85 21.94
N ASP A 68 1.06 -2.32 22.58
CA ASP A 68 0.57 -1.63 23.77
C ASP A 68 1.58 -1.65 24.93
N GLY A 69 1.80 -0.47 25.53
CA GLY A 69 2.83 -0.25 26.54
C GLY A 69 4.28 -0.41 26.06
N LYS A 70 4.54 -0.52 24.75
CA LYS A 70 5.91 -0.66 24.21
C LYS A 70 6.57 0.70 23.93
N PRO A 71 7.90 0.79 24.04
CA PRO A 71 8.66 1.95 23.56
C PRO A 71 8.38 2.20 22.07
N GLN A 72 8.37 3.46 21.65
CA GLN A 72 8.19 3.84 20.23
C GLN A 72 6.90 3.29 19.61
N LYS A 73 5.88 2.98 20.44
CA LYS A 73 4.53 2.57 20.01
C LYS A 73 3.97 3.51 18.95
N GLU A 74 4.09 4.82 19.15
CA GLU A 74 3.58 5.83 18.23
C GLU A 74 4.19 5.69 16.82
N ALA A 75 5.53 5.75 16.72
CA ALA A 75 6.23 5.59 15.45
C ALA A 75 5.94 4.23 14.79
N SER A 76 5.93 3.15 15.59
CA SER A 76 5.68 1.78 15.13
C SER A 76 4.24 1.61 14.63
N SER A 77 3.26 2.20 15.33
CA SER A 77 1.86 2.23 14.89
C SER A 77 1.71 3.01 13.60
N LEU A 78 2.39 4.14 13.45
CA LEU A 78 2.32 4.95 12.23
C LEU A 78 2.92 4.20 11.02
N LEU A 79 3.99 3.43 11.23
CA LEU A 79 4.52 2.53 10.20
C LEU A 79 3.52 1.44 9.81
N ILE A 80 2.86 0.80 10.79
CA ILE A 80 1.85 -0.22 10.51
C ILE A 80 0.65 0.38 9.79
N GLU A 81 0.18 1.56 10.21
CA GLU A 81 -0.92 2.28 9.57
C GLU A 81 -0.58 2.67 8.13
N THR A 82 0.64 3.14 7.90
CA THR A 82 1.17 3.37 6.54
C THR A 82 1.02 2.10 5.71
N ARG A 83 1.46 0.95 6.27
CA ARG A 83 1.39 -0.32 5.55
C ARG A 83 -0.04 -0.77 5.28
N LEU A 84 -0.95 -0.58 6.22
CA LEU A 84 -2.38 -0.85 6.03
C LEU A 84 -2.96 -0.02 4.88
N SER A 85 -2.62 1.27 4.81
CA SER A 85 -3.03 2.17 3.73
C SER A 85 -2.46 1.72 2.37
N MET A 86 -1.19 1.28 2.32
CA MET A 86 -0.59 0.70 1.10
C MET A 86 -1.34 -0.55 0.64
N LEU A 87 -1.65 -1.48 1.54
CA LEU A 87 -2.37 -2.72 1.21
C LEU A 87 -3.80 -2.45 0.73
N GLN A 88 -4.51 -1.53 1.36
CA GLN A 88 -5.84 -1.12 0.92
C GLN A 88 -5.79 -0.44 -0.46
N SER A 89 -4.73 0.34 -0.72
CA SER A 89 -4.49 0.92 -2.04
C SER A 89 -4.31 -0.17 -3.11
N GLN A 90 -3.48 -1.17 -2.82
CA GLN A 90 -3.25 -2.32 -3.71
C GLN A 90 -4.51 -3.13 -3.94
N GLN A 91 -5.28 -3.41 -2.89
CA GLN A 91 -6.54 -4.14 -2.98
C GLN A 91 -7.49 -3.48 -3.96
N HIS A 92 -7.78 -2.19 -3.75
CA HIS A 92 -8.71 -1.47 -4.62
C HIS A 92 -8.19 -1.35 -6.06
N PHE A 93 -6.87 -1.22 -6.25
CA PHE A 93 -6.28 -1.25 -7.58
C PHE A 93 -6.47 -2.60 -8.26
N LEU A 94 -6.16 -3.70 -7.58
CA LEU A 94 -6.31 -5.04 -8.14
C LEU A 94 -7.78 -5.40 -8.39
N GLU A 95 -8.69 -4.99 -7.50
CA GLU A 95 -10.15 -5.14 -7.69
C GLU A 95 -10.64 -4.35 -8.91
N SER A 96 -10.13 -3.13 -9.16
CA SER A 96 -10.49 -2.38 -10.36
C SER A 96 -10.01 -3.07 -11.62
N GLN A 97 -8.79 -3.63 -11.60
CA GLN A 97 -8.20 -4.36 -12.73
C GLN A 97 -8.93 -5.67 -13.04
N VAL A 98 -9.52 -6.34 -12.05
CA VAL A 98 -10.38 -7.51 -12.27
C VAL A 98 -11.67 -7.13 -13.02
N LEU A 99 -12.22 -5.95 -12.75
CA LEU A 99 -13.44 -5.47 -13.42
C LEU A 99 -13.17 -4.89 -14.81
N ASP A 100 -12.02 -4.25 -14.97
CA ASP A 100 -11.61 -3.53 -16.16
C ASP A 100 -10.06 -3.51 -16.26
N PRO A 101 -9.45 -4.44 -17.02
CA PRO A 101 -8.00 -4.67 -17.04
C PRO A 101 -7.22 -3.63 -17.86
N ARG A 102 -7.79 -2.44 -18.06
CA ARG A 102 -7.11 -1.37 -18.79
C ARG A 102 -5.86 -0.94 -18.03
N PRO A 103 -4.72 -0.75 -18.73
CA PRO A 103 -3.52 -0.20 -18.13
C PRO A 103 -3.86 1.08 -17.36
N LEU A 104 -3.27 1.24 -16.16
CA LEU A 104 -3.47 2.42 -15.32
C LEU A 104 -3.27 3.72 -16.11
N ALA A 105 -2.27 3.74 -17.01
CA ALA A 105 -1.99 4.85 -17.90
C ALA A 105 -3.17 5.21 -18.82
N GLU A 106 -3.95 4.24 -19.30
CA GLU A 106 -5.14 4.48 -20.13
C GLU A 106 -6.34 4.93 -19.29
N MET A 107 -6.45 4.49 -18.03
CA MET A 107 -7.48 5.00 -17.12
C MET A 107 -7.17 6.43 -16.62
N VAL A 108 -5.89 6.79 -16.53
CA VAL A 108 -5.38 8.03 -15.91
C VAL A 108 -5.07 9.14 -16.92
N LEU A 109 -4.60 8.81 -18.14
CA LEU A 109 -4.15 9.81 -19.13
C LEU A 109 -5.27 10.33 -20.03
N HIS A 110 -6.50 9.84 -19.91
CA HIS A 110 -7.65 10.36 -20.66
C HIS A 110 -8.45 11.38 -19.86
N GLY A 111 -7.73 12.33 -19.25
CA GLY A 111 -8.30 13.59 -18.76
C GLY A 111 -8.66 14.50 -19.94
N GLU A 112 -9.94 14.90 -20.00
CA GLU A 112 -10.63 15.83 -20.91
C GLU A 112 -10.44 15.75 -22.43
N GLU A 113 -9.28 15.45 -23.00
CA GLU A 113 -9.09 15.52 -24.47
C GLU A 113 -9.13 14.18 -25.20
N THR A 114 -9.26 13.04 -24.50
CA THR A 114 -9.20 11.72 -25.16
C THR A 114 -10.13 10.64 -24.61
N LEU A 115 -11.16 10.99 -23.82
CA LEU A 115 -12.34 10.11 -23.75
C LEU A 115 -13.04 9.97 -25.11
N ILE A 116 -12.68 10.80 -26.09
CA ILE A 116 -13.13 10.71 -27.49
C ILE A 116 -12.38 9.62 -28.28
N ASN A 117 -11.24 9.11 -27.78
CA ASN A 117 -10.43 8.10 -28.50
C ASN A 117 -10.19 6.77 -27.76
N ALA A 118 -10.55 6.64 -26.49
CA ALA A 118 -10.75 5.32 -25.90
C ALA A 118 -11.99 4.72 -26.59
N SER A 119 -11.76 3.71 -27.45
CA SER A 119 -12.70 3.33 -28.51
C SER A 119 -14.17 3.34 -28.06
N ILE A 120 -14.97 4.09 -28.81
CA ILE A 120 -16.43 4.17 -28.69
C ILE A 120 -17.06 2.75 -28.72
N ASP A 121 -16.34 1.75 -29.24
CA ASP A 121 -16.71 0.34 -29.27
C ASP A 121 -16.68 -0.37 -27.89
N LEU A 122 -15.95 0.16 -26.90
CA LEU A 122 -15.80 -0.43 -25.55
C LEU A 122 -16.83 0.11 -24.54
N PHE A 123 -17.37 1.31 -24.75
CA PHE A 123 -18.41 1.90 -23.92
C PHE A 123 -19.81 1.41 -24.30
N ARG A 124 -20.01 0.09 -24.21
CA ARG A 124 -21.34 -0.49 -24.31
C ARG A 124 -22.10 -0.23 -23.01
N CYS A 125 -23.38 0.13 -23.11
CA CYS A 125 -24.23 0.34 -21.94
C CYS A 125 -24.25 -0.85 -20.96
N GLU A 126 -24.06 -2.08 -21.47
CA GLU A 126 -23.95 -3.31 -20.67
C GLU A 126 -22.75 -3.32 -19.71
N ASN A 127 -21.68 -2.58 -20.02
CA ASN A 127 -20.47 -2.48 -19.18
C ASN A 127 -20.45 -1.23 -18.29
N LYS A 128 -21.48 -0.36 -18.37
CA LYS A 128 -21.56 0.90 -17.63
C LYS A 128 -21.26 0.72 -16.13
N ASN A 129 -21.91 -0.24 -15.49
CA ASN A 129 -21.75 -0.45 -14.05
C ASN A 129 -20.34 -0.94 -13.70
N LYS A 130 -19.74 -1.81 -14.52
CA LYS A 130 -18.36 -2.29 -14.30
C LYS A 130 -17.36 -1.14 -14.38
N ILE A 131 -17.49 -0.28 -15.40
CA ILE A 131 -16.62 0.88 -15.59
C ILE A 131 -16.75 1.87 -14.43
N ILE A 132 -17.98 2.16 -13.98
CA ILE A 132 -18.22 3.03 -12.83
C ILE A 132 -17.58 2.44 -11.56
N THR A 133 -17.81 1.16 -11.28
CA THR A 133 -17.24 0.50 -10.10
C THR A 133 -15.71 0.46 -10.15
N ALA A 134 -15.13 0.12 -11.30
CA ALA A 134 -13.67 0.12 -11.49
C ALA A 134 -13.08 1.52 -11.25
N THR A 135 -13.76 2.57 -11.74
CA THR A 135 -13.34 3.96 -11.51
C THR A 135 -13.37 4.30 -10.03
N LEU A 136 -14.48 4.02 -9.33
CA LEU A 136 -14.60 4.28 -7.88
C LEU A 136 -13.54 3.54 -7.05
N LEU A 137 -13.21 2.29 -7.42
CA LEU A 137 -12.14 1.54 -6.78
C LEU A 137 -10.78 2.18 -7.03
N LEU A 138 -10.51 2.63 -8.25
CA LEU A 138 -9.28 3.35 -8.56
C LEU A 138 -9.16 4.65 -7.75
N GLU A 139 -10.26 5.41 -7.60
CA GLU A 139 -10.28 6.61 -6.75
C GLU A 139 -9.93 6.31 -5.29
N ARG A 140 -10.51 5.23 -4.74
CA ARG A 140 -10.21 4.77 -3.38
C ARG A 140 -8.76 4.32 -3.25
N SER A 141 -8.26 3.57 -4.23
CA SER A 141 -6.86 3.15 -4.29
C SER A 141 -5.92 4.36 -4.19
N LEU A 142 -6.24 5.42 -4.93
CA LEU A 142 -5.47 6.65 -4.98
C LEU A 142 -5.52 7.47 -3.69
N SER A 143 -6.70 7.57 -3.08
CA SER A 143 -6.84 8.18 -1.76
C SER A 143 -5.98 7.46 -0.72
N ARG A 144 -6.01 6.11 -0.72
CA ARG A 144 -5.21 5.30 0.21
C ARG A 144 -3.72 5.37 -0.04
N ALA A 145 -3.30 5.47 -1.30
CA ALA A 145 -1.90 5.70 -1.63
C ALA A 145 -1.40 7.04 -1.06
N HIS A 146 -2.23 8.09 -1.18
CA HIS A 146 -1.93 9.40 -0.62
C HIS A 146 -1.88 9.38 0.91
N ASP A 147 -2.83 8.72 1.57
CA ASP A 147 -2.83 8.52 3.03
C ASP A 147 -1.52 7.85 3.48
N ALA A 148 -1.09 6.78 2.79
CA ALA A 148 0.15 6.09 3.10
C ALA A 148 1.38 7.01 2.99
N ILE A 149 1.48 7.79 1.92
CA ILE A 149 2.59 8.74 1.72
C ILE A 149 2.61 9.79 2.84
N ASN A 150 1.45 10.37 3.17
CA ASN A 150 1.36 11.37 4.23
C ASN A 150 1.73 10.81 5.61
N GLN A 151 1.29 9.58 5.92
CA GLN A 151 1.63 8.89 7.17
C GLN A 151 3.14 8.60 7.25
N LEU A 152 3.75 8.21 6.14
CA LEU A 152 5.18 7.95 6.07
C LEU A 152 6.01 9.23 6.18
N ASP A 153 5.59 10.30 5.52
CA ASP A 153 6.21 11.63 5.65
C ASP A 153 6.11 12.13 7.09
N LEU A 154 4.95 11.96 7.74
CA LEU A 154 4.74 12.32 9.14
C LEU A 154 5.68 11.53 10.07
N LEU A 155 5.81 10.21 9.86
CA LEU A 155 6.72 9.35 10.60
C LEU A 155 8.17 9.85 10.51
N LEU A 156 8.63 10.14 9.29
CA LEU A 156 9.99 10.61 9.03
C LEU A 156 10.26 12.03 9.57
N GLN A 157 9.23 12.88 9.64
CA GLN A 157 9.32 14.21 10.22
C GLN A 157 9.38 14.16 11.75
N GLN A 158 8.50 13.40 12.39
CA GLN A 158 8.34 13.36 13.85
C GLN A 158 9.38 12.48 14.55
N HIS A 159 9.91 11.47 13.85
CA HIS A 159 10.77 10.45 14.45
C HIS A 159 12.08 10.31 13.66
N GLU A 160 13.08 11.15 13.99
CA GLU A 160 14.36 11.16 13.25
C GLU A 160 15.08 9.81 13.25
N PHE A 161 14.94 9.02 14.33
CA PHE A 161 15.52 7.68 14.42
C PHE A 161 14.95 6.69 13.38
N ALA A 162 13.75 6.96 12.83
CA ALA A 162 13.12 6.12 11.83
C ALA A 162 13.74 6.33 10.43
N ARG A 163 14.31 7.50 10.15
CA ARG A 163 14.88 7.86 8.83
C ARG A 163 15.90 6.85 8.30
N PRO A 164 16.95 6.47 9.04
CA PRO A 164 17.93 5.48 8.55
C PRO A 164 17.36 4.06 8.44
N ILE A 165 16.20 3.78 9.06
CA ILE A 165 15.56 2.46 9.04
C ILE A 165 14.58 2.37 7.87
N VAL A 166 13.75 3.39 7.67
CA VAL A 166 12.74 3.46 6.61
C VAL A 166 13.35 3.84 5.26
N GLY A 167 14.35 4.72 5.27
CA GLY A 167 14.95 5.31 4.07
C GLY A 167 14.41 6.71 3.77
N THR A 168 15.28 7.59 3.29
CA THR A 168 14.96 8.95 2.83
C THR A 168 15.64 9.21 1.48
N ASP A 169 15.21 10.26 0.79
CA ASP A 169 15.74 10.67 -0.52
C ASP A 169 15.83 9.51 -1.54
N ASP A 170 17.04 9.03 -1.86
CA ASP A 170 17.27 7.96 -2.83
C ASP A 170 16.89 6.56 -2.30
N ASP A 171 16.82 6.38 -0.98
CA ASP A 171 16.49 5.11 -0.32
C ASP A 171 15.00 5.00 0.06
N ARG A 172 14.15 5.92 -0.42
CA ARG A 172 12.72 5.90 -0.09
C ARG A 172 12.04 4.63 -0.57
N PRO A 173 11.01 4.15 0.14
CA PRO A 173 10.16 3.06 -0.34
C PRO A 173 9.65 3.31 -1.77
N ALA A 174 9.66 2.26 -2.59
CA ALA A 174 9.26 2.29 -4.00
C ALA A 174 7.85 2.86 -4.20
N PHE A 175 6.99 2.75 -3.19
CA PHE A 175 5.65 3.32 -3.17
C PHE A 175 5.60 4.84 -3.45
N TYR A 176 6.65 5.60 -3.10
CA TYR A 176 6.77 7.03 -3.46
C TYR A 176 6.91 7.26 -4.97
N SER A 177 7.56 6.32 -5.66
CA SER A 177 7.79 6.39 -7.11
C SER A 177 6.59 5.91 -7.93
N ALA A 178 5.57 5.33 -7.27
CA ALA A 178 4.38 4.83 -7.92
C ALA A 178 3.68 5.97 -8.68
N ARG A 179 3.28 5.69 -9.92
CA ARG A 179 2.66 6.67 -10.84
C ARG A 179 1.41 7.34 -10.27
N LEU A 180 0.81 6.74 -9.25
CA LEU A 180 -0.37 7.22 -8.54
C LEU A 180 -0.23 8.59 -7.87
N GLY A 181 0.98 9.00 -7.43
CA GLY A 181 1.18 10.32 -6.81
C GLY A 181 0.82 11.51 -7.72
N LYS A 182 0.77 11.30 -9.04
CA LYS A 182 0.41 12.32 -10.05
C LYS A 182 -1.08 12.34 -10.44
N VAL A 183 -1.90 11.42 -9.93
CA VAL A 183 -3.25 11.13 -10.48
C VAL A 183 -4.39 11.80 -9.71
N TRP A 184 -4.16 12.21 -8.45
CA TRP A 184 -5.20 12.78 -7.59
C TRP A 184 -5.88 14.04 -8.18
N THR A 185 -5.14 14.87 -8.91
CA THR A 185 -5.65 16.05 -9.62
C THR A 185 -6.63 15.68 -10.74
N THR A 186 -6.49 14.49 -11.33
CA THR A 186 -7.24 14.04 -12.51
C THR A 186 -8.60 13.43 -12.16
N ILE A 187 -8.69 12.73 -11.03
CA ILE A 187 -9.93 12.09 -10.54
C ILE A 187 -11.05 13.10 -10.26
N ARG A 188 -10.70 14.23 -9.65
CA ARG A 188 -11.69 15.24 -9.24
C ARG A 188 -12.50 15.80 -10.42
N VAL A 189 -11.97 15.69 -11.64
CA VAL A 189 -12.59 16.16 -12.88
C VAL A 189 -13.58 15.13 -13.45
N ASN A 190 -13.35 13.82 -13.28
CA ASN A 190 -14.19 12.77 -13.86
C ASN A 190 -15.60 12.65 -13.23
N ASN A 191 -15.76 13.04 -11.95
CA ASN A 191 -17.08 13.13 -11.31
C ASN A 191 -18.02 14.13 -12.02
N VAL A 192 -17.48 15.09 -12.78
CA VAL A 192 -18.27 16.07 -13.54
C VAL A 192 -18.82 15.47 -14.83
N LEU A 193 -18.13 14.52 -15.46
CA LEU A 193 -18.49 14.01 -16.79
C LEU A 193 -19.59 12.94 -16.78
N VAL A 194 -19.73 12.17 -15.70
CA VAL A 194 -20.83 11.19 -15.54
C VAL A 194 -22.21 11.88 -15.47
N SER A 195 -22.24 13.16 -15.09
CA SER A 195 -23.47 13.97 -15.09
C SER A 195 -24.00 14.30 -16.50
N LYS A 196 -23.20 14.11 -17.55
CA LYS A 196 -23.58 14.39 -18.96
C LYS A 196 -24.18 13.20 -19.71
N CYS A 197 -24.37 12.06 -19.04
CA CYS A 197 -25.11 10.90 -19.57
C CYS A 197 -26.56 10.85 -19.05
N GLN A 198 -27.14 12.01 -18.69
CA GLN A 198 -28.54 12.18 -18.34
C GLN A 198 -29.30 12.86 -19.47
#